data_AF-A0A3M9ZC47-F1
#
_entry.id   AF-A0A3M9ZC47-F1
#
_cell.length_a   1.000
_cell.length_b   1.000
_cell.length_c   1.000
_cell.angle_alpha   90.00
_cell.angle_beta   90.00
_cell.angle_gamma   90.00
#
_symmetry.space_group_name_H-M   'P 1'
#
loop_
_entity.id
_entity.type
_entity.pdbx_description
1 polymer ?
#
loop_
_entity_poly.entity_id
_entity_poly.type
_entity_poly.pdbx_seq_one_letter_code
_entity_poly.pdbx_strand_id
1 'polypeptide(L)' 'MIVLTDEQTVVVHRLLTCILLNETYRLADVEDALLWLSPENRQILYPFDSLWSRNLAQEIVGELRNLG' A
#
# COMPACT_ATOMS: atom_id res chain seq x y z
N MET A 1 -0.17 8.75 -0.52
CA MET A 1 -0.08 7.46 -1.23
C MET A 1 -1.08 6.53 -0.57
N ILE A 2 -1.99 5.90 -1.32
CA ILE A 2 -2.87 4.87 -0.76
C ILE A 2 -2.05 3.58 -0.74
N VAL A 3 -1.97 2.93 0.40
CA VAL A 3 -1.27 1.66 0.56
C VAL A 3 -2.31 0.60 0.88
N LEU A 4 -2.40 -0.40 0.02
CA LEU A 4 -3.25 -1.56 0.20
C LEU A 4 -2.35 -2.76 0.48
N THR A 5 -2.84 -3.68 1.32
CA THR A 5 -2.25 -5.02 1.42
C THR A 5 -2.44 -5.80 0.12
N ASP A 6 -1.68 -6.89 -0.06
CA ASP A 6 -1.82 -7.74 -1.25
C ASP A 6 -3.26 -8.26 -1.40
N GLU A 7 -3.89 -8.66 -0.29
CA GLU A 7 -5.28 -9.16 -0.27
C GLU A 7 -6.28 -8.07 -0.68
N GLN A 8 -6.15 -6.87 -0.12
CA GLN A 8 -6.99 -5.72 -0.48
C GLN A 8 -6.81 -5.32 -1.95
N THR A 9 -5.57 -5.38 -2.45
CA THR A 9 -5.25 -5.07 -3.85
C THR A 9 -5.95 -6.03 -4.80
N VAL A 10 -5.95 -7.33 -4.49
CA VAL A 10 -6.65 -8.34 -5.29
C VAL A 10 -8.16 -8.07 -5.34
N VAL A 11 -8.76 -7.75 -4.20
CA VAL A 11 -10.20 -7.45 -4.12
C VAL A 11 -10.54 -6.20 -4.93
N VAL A 12 -9.80 -5.10 -4.75
CA VAL A 12 -10.01 -3.86 -5.49
C VAL A 12 -9.80 -4.06 -7.00
N HIS A 13 -8.76 -4.80 -7.38
CA HIS A 13 -8.48 -5.10 -8.79
C HIS A 13 -9.61 -5.89 -9.44
N ARG A 14 -10.09 -6.95 -8.77
CA ARG A 14 -11.22 -7.74 -9.24
C ARG A 14 -12.48 -6.88 -9.36
N LEU A 15 -12.78 -6.06 -8.35
CA LEU A 15 -13.93 -5.18 -8.37
C LEU A 15 -13.88 -4.21 -9.55
N LEU A 16 -12.75 -3.54 -9.78
CA LEU A 16 -12.57 -2.62 -10.90
C LEU A 16 -12.73 -3.33 -12.25
N THR A 17 -12.21 -4.56 -12.36
CA THR A 17 -12.36 -5.37 -13.58
C THR A 17 -13.82 -5.69 -13.84
N CYS A 18 -14.58 -6.13 -12.82
CA CYS A 18 -16.01 -6.40 -12.96
C CYS A 18 -16.79 -5.12 -13.33
N ILE A 19 -16.45 -3.96 -12.76
CA ILE A 19 -17.07 -2.67 -13.12
C ILE A 19 -16.80 -2.32 -14.60
N LEU A 20 -15.55 -2.45 -15.05
CA LEU A 20 -15.17 -2.14 -16.44
C LEU A 20 -15.83 -3.08 -17.46
N LEU A 21 -15.99 -4.35 -17.10
CA LEU A 21 -16.63 -5.36 -17.95
C LEU A 21 -18.17 -5.38 -17.79
N ASN A 22 -18.72 -4.52 -16.92
CA ASN A 22 -20.14 -4.48 -16.57
C ASN A 22 -20.68 -5.84 -16.09
N GLU A 23 -19.86 -6.56 -15.33
CA GLU A 23 -20.18 -7.84 -14.70
C GLU A 23 -20.79 -7.64 -13.32
N THR A 24 -21.41 -8.70 -12.79
CA THR A 24 -21.94 -8.70 -11.43
C THR A 24 -20.81 -8.68 -10.42
N TYR A 25 -20.85 -7.74 -9.48
CA TYR A 25 -19.97 -7.66 -8.31
C TYR A 25 -20.80 -7.60 -7.03
N ARG A 26 -20.17 -7.89 -5.88
CA ARG A 26 -20.85 -7.85 -4.59
C ARG A 26 -20.78 -6.43 -4.04
N LEU A 27 -21.87 -5.99 -3.43
CA LEU A 27 -21.91 -4.67 -2.77
C LEU A 27 -20.89 -4.58 -1.63
N ALA A 28 -20.68 -5.68 -0.88
CA ALA A 28 -19.68 -5.74 0.18
C ALA A 28 -18.26 -5.40 -0.33
N ASP A 29 -17.89 -5.88 -1.51
CA ASP A 29 -16.57 -5.60 -2.10
C ASP A 29 -16.40 -4.09 -2.39
N VAL A 30 -17.51 -3.39 -2.71
CA VAL A 30 -17.54 -1.93 -2.92
C VAL A 30 -17.40 -1.19 -1.60
N GLU A 31 -18.14 -1.60 -0.57
CA GLU A 31 -18.09 -0.99 0.77
C GLU A 31 -16.68 -1.14 1.37
N ASP A 32 -16.09 -2.33 1.25
CA ASP A 32 -14.71 -2.61 1.68
C ASP A 32 -13.70 -1.76 0.90
N ALA A 33 -13.83 -1.68 -0.43
CA ALA A 33 -12.96 -0.86 -1.25
C ALA A 33 -13.08 0.64 -0.90
N LEU A 34 -14.29 1.15 -0.68
CA LEU A 34 -14.51 2.53 -0.25
C LEU A 34 -13.87 2.80 1.12
N LEU A 35 -13.98 1.86 2.04
CA LEU A 35 -13.33 1.95 3.35
C LEU A 35 -11.81 2.01 3.18
N TRP A 36 -11.19 1.13 2.40
CA TRP A 36 -9.72 1.10 2.25
C TRP A 36 -9.16 2.28 1.47
N LEU A 37 -9.92 2.80 0.50
CA LEU A 37 -9.53 3.96 -0.32
C LEU A 37 -9.88 5.30 0.33
N SER A 38 -10.60 5.28 1.46
CA SER A 38 -11.02 6.49 2.17
C SER A 38 -9.82 7.33 2.62
N PRO A 39 -9.96 8.66 2.65
CA PRO A 39 -8.91 9.56 3.13
C PRO A 39 -8.53 9.28 4.59
N GLU A 40 -9.48 8.82 5.43
CA GLU A 40 -9.24 8.52 6.83
C GLU A 40 -8.35 7.29 7.02
N ASN A 41 -8.42 6.31 6.11
CA ASN A 41 -7.58 5.11 6.12
C ASN A 41 -6.27 5.27 5.34
N ARG A 42 -5.91 6.48 4.92
CA ARG A 42 -4.56 6.77 4.39
C ARG A 42 -3.56 6.61 5.52
N GLN A 43 -3.05 5.40 5.71
CA GLN A 43 -1.83 5.19 6.47
C GLN A 43 -0.70 5.90 5.72
N ILE A 44 -0.25 7.02 6.29
CA ILE A 44 1.01 7.64 5.91
C ILE A 44 2.09 6.74 6.47
N LEU A 45 2.47 5.70 5.71
CA LEU A 45 3.68 4.95 6.01
C LEU A 45 4.85 5.91 5.82
N TYR A 46 5.48 6.30 6.93
CA TYR A 46 6.78 6.94 6.88
C TYR A 46 7.73 5.95 6.17
N PRO A 47 8.41 6.37 5.09
CA PRO A 47 9.25 5.47 4.28
C PRO A 47 10.45 4.88 5.06
N PHE A 48 10.60 5.26 6.33
CA PHE A 48 11.67 4.86 7.24
C PHE A 48 11.23 3.92 8.39
N ASP A 49 9.96 3.51 8.45
CA ASP A 49 9.48 2.58 9.50
C ASP A 49 9.70 1.10 9.14
N SER A 50 10.11 0.78 7.91
CA SER A 50 10.42 -0.61 7.56
C SER A 50 11.80 -1.00 8.08
N LEU A 51 11.92 -2.23 8.59
CA LEU A 51 13.20 -2.80 9.05
C LEU A 51 14.29 -2.70 7.95
N TRP A 52 13.87 -2.85 6.70
CA TRP A 52 14.72 -2.66 5.52
C TRP A 52 15.23 -1.22 5.40
N SER A 53 14.37 -0.22 5.57
CA SER A 53 14.75 1.20 5.49
C SER A 53 15.69 1.63 6.64
N ARG A 54 15.55 1.04 7.84
CA ARG A 54 16.51 1.24 8.93
C ARG A 54 17.87 0.61 8.64
N ASN A 55 17.87 -0.61 8.09
CA ASN A 55 19.11 -1.29 7.70
C ASN A 55 19.83 -0.53 6.59
N LEU A 56 19.10 -0.07 5.56
CA LEU A 56 19.66 0.73 4.47
C LEU A 56 20.23 2.07 4.98
N ALA A 57 19.53 2.75 5.89
CA ALA A 57 20.03 3.98 6.48
C ALA A 57 21.32 3.75 7.28
N GLN A 58 21.42 2.64 8.02
CA GLN A 58 22.64 2.27 8.75
C GLN A 58 23.81 1.95 7.80
N GLU A 59 23.54 1.26 6.69
CA GLU A 59 24.55 0.94 5.67
C GLU A 59 25.13 2.21 5.03
N ILE A 60 24.26 3.15 4.63
CA ILE A 60 24.67 4.44 4.05
C ILE A 60 25.52 5.25 5.03
N VAL A 61 25.12 5.30 6.30
CA VAL A 61 25.89 6.00 7.35
C VAL A 61 27.24 5.33 7.58
N GLY A 62 27.29 3.99 7.53
CA GLY A 62 28.54 3.23 7.66
C GLY A 62 29.53 3.55 6.53
N GLU A 63 29.06 3.52 5.28
CA GLU A 63 29.88 3.83 4.10
C GLU A 63 30.40 5.28 4.12
N LEU A 64 29.54 6.25 4.46
CA LEU A 64 29.96 7.65 4.58
C LEU A 64 31.03 7.89 5.65
N ARG A 65 31.04 7.07 6.70
CA ARG A 65 32.03 7.15 7.79
C ARG A 65 33.36 6.49 7.42
N ASN A 66 33.36 5.51 6.53
CA ASN A 66 34.56 4.86 6.01
C ASN A 66 35.22 5.65 4.87
N LEU A 67 34.48 6.57 4.24
CA LEU A 67 34.95 7.45 3.18
C LEU A 67 35.64 8.74 3.68
N GLY A 68 35.58 9.04 4.98
CA GLY A 68 36.23 10.19 5.63
C GLY A 68 37.37 9.76 6.55
#